data_AF-A0A7G2K1T7-F1
#
_entry.id   AF-A0A7G2K1T7-F1
#
_cell.length_a   1.000
_cell.length_b   1.000
_cell.length_c   1.000
_cell.angle_alpha   90.00
_cell.angle_beta   90.00
_cell.angle_gamma   90.00
#
_symmetry.space_group_name_H-M   'P 1'
#
loop_
_entity.id
_entity.type
_entity.pdbx_description
1 polymer ?
#
loop_
_entity_poly.entity_id
_entity_poly.type
_entity_poly.pdbx_seq_one_letter_code
_entity_poly.pdbx_strand_id
1 'polypeptide(L)'
;MGIRAGANIGSWALRHYGSLSWNKSNLSGSYTDGYQHGETYLQRDFALLQGDVTLGDFYTSDEIGESFGLRGIRVASDDRMLAPSQRSFAPVIRGIANTNANITIRQNGNIIYQIAVPAGPFIIDDLYSSGNNGDLLVEICALFTPLSHYSLQ
;
A
#
# COMPACT_ATOMS: atom_id res chain seq x y z
N MET A 1 -27.50 -5.02 17.90
CA MET A 1 -26.12 -5.24 18.40
C MET A 1 -25.33 -5.98 17.33
N GLY A 2 -24.12 -5.52 16.98
CA GLY A 2 -23.26 -6.22 16.02
C GLY A 2 -22.48 -7.35 16.69
N ILE A 3 -22.39 -8.51 16.03
CA ILE A 3 -21.60 -9.66 16.44
C ILE A 3 -20.40 -9.77 15.50
N ARG A 4 -19.20 -9.87 16.07
CA ARG A 4 -17.95 -10.09 15.34
C ARG A 4 -17.22 -11.24 16.01
N ALA A 5 -16.97 -12.31 15.27
CA ALA A 5 -16.26 -13.48 15.76
C ALA A 5 -15.18 -13.88 14.75
N GLY A 6 -14.10 -14.48 15.26
CA GLY A 6 -13.03 -14.95 14.40
C GLY A 6 -12.16 -15.98 15.10
N ALA A 7 -11.57 -16.87 14.29
CA ALA A 7 -10.61 -17.87 14.72
C ALA A 7 -9.48 -17.95 13.69
N ASN A 8 -8.28 -18.33 14.12
CA ASN A 8 -7.15 -18.58 13.22
C ASN A 8 -6.64 -19.99 13.47
N ILE A 9 -6.47 -20.76 12.40
CA ILE A 9 -6.00 -22.15 12.44
C ILE A 9 -4.93 -22.30 11.36
N GLY A 10 -3.67 -22.37 11.77
CA GLY A 10 -2.54 -22.31 10.85
C GLY A 10 -2.57 -21.00 10.05
N SER A 11 -2.48 -21.10 8.72
CA SER A 11 -2.56 -19.95 7.81
C SER A 11 -4.00 -19.56 7.43
N TRP A 12 -5.02 -20.19 8.01
CA TRP A 12 -6.42 -19.91 7.71
C TRP A 12 -7.06 -19.04 8.78
N ALA A 13 -7.84 -18.09 8.31
CA ALA A 13 -8.54 -17.08 9.09
C ALA A 13 -10.05 -17.23 8.89
N LEU A 14 -10.77 -17.74 9.89
CA LEU A 14 -12.23 -17.74 9.90
C LEU A 14 -12.73 -16.41 10.46
N ARG A 15 -13.66 -15.78 9.77
CA ARG A 15 -14.29 -14.51 10.18
C ARG A 15 -15.81 -14.62 10.06
N HIS A 16 -16.51 -14.01 11.00
CA HIS A 16 -17.96 -13.98 11.04
C HIS A 16 -18.45 -12.61 11.52
N TYR A 17 -19.38 -12.03 10.78
CA TYR A 17 -20.02 -10.76 11.07
C TYR A 17 -21.54 -10.93 10.97
N GLY A 18 -22.26 -10.47 11.97
CA GLY A 18 -23.72 -10.48 11.98
C GLY A 18 -24.28 -9.42 12.91
N SER A 19 -25.60 -9.33 13.02
CA SER A 19 -26.24 -8.46 13.99
C SER A 19 -27.44 -9.13 14.64
N LEU A 20 -27.61 -8.90 15.94
CA LEU A 20 -28.74 -9.38 16.72
C LEU A 20 -29.60 -8.20 17.14
N SER A 21 -30.88 -8.26 16.79
CA SER A 21 -31.91 -7.30 17.16
C SER A 21 -32.85 -7.94 18.17
N TRP A 22 -33.16 -7.20 19.23
CA TRP A 22 -34.06 -7.61 20.30
C TRP A 22 -35.06 -6.49 20.52
N ASN A 23 -36.29 -6.69 20.05
CA ASN A 23 -37.35 -5.70 20.20
C ASN A 23 -38.47 -6.27 21.08
N LYS A 24 -38.82 -5.52 22.13
CA LYS A 24 -39.98 -5.82 22.97
C LYS A 24 -41.20 -5.14 22.38
N SER A 25 -42.17 -5.91 21.88
CA SER A 25 -43.44 -5.35 21.44
C SER A 25 -44.33 -5.04 22.65
N ASN A 26 -44.74 -3.77 22.81
CA ASN A 26 -45.56 -3.32 23.95
C ASN A 26 -47.05 -3.72 23.83
N LEU A 27 -47.48 -4.29 22.70
CA LEU A 27 -48.90 -4.61 22.46
C LEU A 27 -49.31 -6.06 22.77
N SER A 28 -48.39 -7.03 22.77
CA SER A 28 -48.77 -8.46 22.95
C SER A 28 -47.78 -9.29 23.78
N GLY A 29 -46.82 -8.69 24.48
CA GLY A 29 -45.82 -9.44 25.26
C GLY A 29 -44.93 -10.37 24.44
N SER A 30 -45.00 -10.29 23.11
CA SER A 30 -44.21 -11.09 22.19
C SER A 30 -42.86 -10.42 21.93
N TYR A 31 -41.80 -11.21 22.09
CA TYR A 31 -40.43 -10.80 21.81
C TYR A 31 -40.11 -11.20 20.37
N THR A 32 -39.60 -10.26 19.58
CA THR A 32 -39.03 -10.59 18.27
C THR A 32 -37.52 -10.51 18.41
N ASP A 33 -36.89 -11.68 18.52
CA ASP A 33 -35.47 -11.87 18.35
C ASP A 33 -35.18 -12.05 16.85
N GLY A 34 -34.33 -11.19 16.30
CA GLY A 34 -33.94 -11.25 14.90
C GLY A 34 -32.43 -11.27 14.81
N TYR A 35 -31.85 -12.43 14.51
CA TYR A 35 -30.46 -12.50 14.09
C TYR A 35 -30.39 -12.30 12.57
N GLN A 36 -29.61 -11.31 12.15
CA GLN A 36 -29.30 -11.01 10.76
C GLN A 36 -27.86 -11.41 10.46
N HIS A 37 -27.69 -12.37 9.55
CA HIS A 37 -26.40 -12.77 9.03
C HIS A 37 -25.82 -11.66 8.14
N GLY A 38 -24.53 -11.35 8.31
CA GLY A 38 -23.78 -10.41 7.46
C GLY A 38 -22.80 -11.15 6.54
N GLU A 39 -21.70 -11.64 7.12
CA GLU A 39 -20.65 -12.34 6.39
C GLU A 39 -20.14 -13.53 7.20
N THR A 40 -19.70 -14.58 6.51
CA THR A 40 -18.99 -15.70 7.13
C THR A 40 -18.07 -16.31 6.11
N TYR A 41 -16.76 -16.12 6.29
CA TYR A 41 -15.78 -16.56 5.32
C TYR A 41 -14.52 -17.09 5.98
N LEU A 42 -13.85 -17.95 5.24
CA LEU A 42 -12.53 -18.46 5.52
C LEU A 42 -11.56 -17.81 4.52
N GLN A 43 -10.51 -17.18 5.03
CA GLN A 43 -9.51 -16.49 4.23
C GLN A 43 -8.13 -17.11 4.45
N ARG A 44 -7.30 -17.11 3.40
CA ARG A 44 -5.88 -17.44 3.48
C ARG A 44 -5.07 -16.63 2.48
N ASP A 45 -3.94 -16.14 2.94
CA ASP A 45 -2.99 -15.41 2.12
C ASP A 45 -2.05 -16.39 1.37
N PHE A 46 -1.79 -16.11 0.10
CA PHE A 46 -0.93 -16.89 -0.78
C PHE A 46 0.18 -16.01 -1.35
N ALA A 47 1.40 -16.19 -0.83
CA ALA A 47 2.56 -15.42 -1.27
C ALA A 47 2.88 -15.59 -2.77
N LEU A 48 2.66 -16.78 -3.34
CA LEU A 48 2.86 -17.04 -4.77
C LEU A 48 1.94 -16.21 -5.69
N LEU A 49 0.76 -15.85 -5.19
CA LEU A 49 -0.22 -15.04 -5.91
C LEU A 49 -0.13 -13.56 -5.53
N GLN A 50 0.70 -13.21 -4.54
CA GLN A 50 0.75 -11.88 -3.93
C GLN A 50 -0.66 -11.39 -3.56
N GLY A 51 -1.45 -12.27 -2.95
CA GLY A 51 -2.87 -12.01 -2.71
C GLY A 51 -3.53 -12.99 -1.75
N ASP A 52 -4.83 -12.83 -1.57
CA ASP A 52 -5.68 -13.64 -0.70
C ASP A 52 -6.70 -14.48 -1.48
N VAL A 53 -7.04 -15.62 -0.88
CA VAL A 53 -8.19 -16.43 -1.29
C VAL A 53 -9.21 -16.43 -0.16
N THR A 54 -10.44 -16.08 -0.50
CA THR A 54 -11.58 -16.03 0.42
C THR A 54 -12.67 -16.99 -0.04
N LEU A 55 -13.18 -17.81 0.88
CA LEU A 55 -14.24 -18.79 0.65
C LEU A 55 -15.38 -18.56 1.64
N GLY A 56 -16.61 -18.39 1.13
CA GLY A 56 -17.81 -18.27 1.96
C GLY A 56 -18.69 -17.11 1.53
N ASP A 57 -19.38 -16.50 2.50
CA ASP A 57 -20.21 -15.31 2.36
C ASP A 57 -19.38 -14.05 2.62
N PHE A 58 -19.22 -13.22 1.59
CA PHE A 58 -18.44 -11.98 1.65
C PHE A 58 -19.04 -10.92 0.73
N TYR A 59 -18.72 -9.65 1.01
CA TYR A 59 -19.05 -8.52 0.15
C TYR A 59 -17.93 -8.21 -0.85
N THR A 60 -18.29 -7.74 -2.05
CA THR A 60 -17.33 -7.24 -3.05
C THR A 60 -16.76 -5.87 -2.64
N SER A 61 -15.62 -5.47 -3.22
CA SER A 61 -15.09 -4.12 -3.02
C SER A 61 -15.90 -3.09 -3.83
N ASP A 62 -15.97 -1.87 -3.31
CA ASP A 62 -16.64 -0.72 -3.95
C ASP A 62 -15.78 -0.02 -5.04
N GLU A 63 -14.66 -0.61 -5.43
CA GLU A 63 -13.64 0.10 -6.22
C GLU A 63 -14.09 0.45 -7.65
N ILE A 64 -15.08 -0.27 -8.17
CA ILE A 64 -15.62 -0.07 -9.52
C ILE A 64 -17.15 0.11 -9.54
N GLY A 65 -17.80 0.20 -8.38
CA GLY A 65 -19.26 0.25 -8.27
C GLY A 65 -19.77 -0.01 -6.85
N GLU A 66 -21.00 -0.49 -6.75
CA GLU A 66 -21.63 -0.82 -5.46
C GLU A 66 -21.20 -2.21 -4.96
N SER A 67 -20.93 -2.32 -3.66
CA SER A 67 -20.69 -3.59 -2.99
C SER A 67 -21.96 -4.42 -2.91
N PHE A 68 -21.86 -5.69 -3.29
CA PHE A 68 -22.93 -6.67 -3.15
C PHE A 68 -22.43 -7.94 -2.47
N GLY A 69 -23.33 -8.60 -1.77
CA GLY A 69 -23.04 -9.86 -1.09
C GLY A 69 -22.93 -11.00 -2.09
N LEU A 70 -21.89 -11.80 -1.96
CA LEU A 70 -21.63 -12.99 -2.76
C LEU A 70 -21.36 -14.19 -1.84
N ARG A 71 -21.78 -15.37 -2.31
CA ARG A 71 -21.38 -16.66 -1.73
C ARG A 71 -20.53 -17.41 -2.75
N GLY A 72 -19.26 -17.65 -2.44
CA GLY A 72 -18.39 -18.36 -3.36
C GLY A 72 -16.92 -18.31 -2.98
N ILE A 73 -16.07 -18.22 -4.01
CA ILE A 73 -14.61 -18.12 -3.89
C ILE A 73 -14.17 -16.83 -4.54
N ARG A 74 -13.34 -16.05 -3.84
CA ARG A 74 -12.64 -14.89 -4.37
C ARG A 74 -11.15 -15.14 -4.34
N VAL A 75 -10.48 -14.81 -5.42
CA VAL A 75 -9.01 -14.69 -5.47
C VAL A 75 -8.73 -13.23 -5.81
N ALA A 76 -8.05 -12.54 -4.91
CA ALA A 76 -7.74 -11.12 -5.08
C ALA A 76 -6.23 -10.91 -4.87
N SER A 77 -5.61 -10.09 -5.71
CA SER A 77 -4.27 -9.59 -5.46
C SER A 77 -4.29 -8.56 -4.33
N ASP A 78 -3.28 -8.56 -3.48
CA ASP A 78 -3.10 -7.59 -2.41
C ASP A 78 -1.74 -6.92 -2.58
N ASP A 79 -1.76 -5.67 -3.05
CA ASP A 79 -0.54 -4.87 -3.25
C ASP A 79 0.25 -4.70 -1.95
N ARG A 80 -0.36 -4.84 -0.78
CA ARG A 80 0.36 -4.80 0.51
C ARG A 80 1.31 -5.99 0.65
N MET A 81 1.13 -7.07 -0.11
CA MET A 81 2.04 -8.21 -0.16
C MET A 81 3.23 -8.01 -1.10
N LEU A 82 3.25 -6.95 -1.92
CA LEU A 82 4.40 -6.58 -2.72
C LEU A 82 5.56 -6.08 -1.83
N ALA A 83 6.78 -6.24 -2.32
CA ALA A 83 7.95 -5.67 -1.66
C ALA A 83 7.79 -4.14 -1.55
N PRO A 84 8.31 -3.49 -0.48
CA PRO A 84 8.23 -2.04 -0.33
C PRO A 84 8.66 -1.23 -1.56
N SER A 85 9.65 -1.73 -2.32
CA SER A 85 10.14 -1.10 -3.56
C SER A 85 9.18 -1.19 -4.75
N GLN A 86 8.22 -2.14 -4.74
CA GLN A 86 7.21 -2.32 -5.78
C GLN A 86 5.86 -1.68 -5.42
N ARG A 87 5.63 -1.40 -4.11
CA ARG A 87 4.42 -0.72 -3.61
C ARG A 87 4.40 0.78 -3.84
N SER A 88 5.57 1.38 -4.01
CA SER A 88 5.72 2.82 -4.17
C SER A 88 6.04 3.15 -5.61
N PHE A 89 5.28 4.06 -6.21
CA PHE A 89 5.65 4.65 -7.49
C PHE A 89 6.96 5.44 -7.29
N ALA A 90 8.06 4.92 -7.80
CA ALA A 90 9.32 5.64 -7.89
C ALA A 90 9.35 6.39 -9.23
N PRO A 91 9.15 7.72 -9.26
CA PRO A 91 9.30 8.47 -10.50
C PRO A 91 10.73 8.35 -11.00
N VAL A 92 10.89 8.09 -12.29
CA VAL A 92 12.21 8.00 -12.91
C VAL A 92 12.69 9.40 -13.26
N ILE A 93 13.74 9.87 -12.60
CA ILE A 93 14.38 11.15 -12.92
C ILE A 93 15.51 10.90 -13.91
N ARG A 94 15.50 11.65 -15.01
CA ARG A 94 16.55 11.63 -16.03
C ARG A 94 17.12 13.03 -16.18
N GLY A 95 18.43 13.10 -16.29
CA GLY A 95 19.13 14.36 -16.48
C GLY A 95 20.52 14.16 -17.08
N ILE A 96 21.19 15.27 -17.32
CA ILE A 96 22.58 15.30 -17.79
C ILE A 96 23.35 16.20 -16.84
N ALA A 97 24.39 15.66 -16.22
CA ALA A 97 25.32 16.42 -15.40
C ALA A 97 26.49 16.90 -16.29
N ASN A 98 26.68 18.20 -16.41
CA ASN A 98 27.78 18.75 -17.24
C ASN A 98 29.17 18.47 -16.64
N THR A 99 29.23 18.26 -15.32
CA THR A 99 30.44 17.92 -14.56
C THR A 99 30.08 16.88 -13.51
N ASN A 100 31.05 16.41 -12.73
CA ASN A 100 30.74 15.64 -11.53
C ASN A 100 29.81 16.47 -10.65
N ALA A 101 28.67 15.91 -10.27
CA ALA A 101 27.62 16.64 -9.59
C ALA A 101 27.04 15.83 -8.44
N ASN A 102 26.53 16.52 -7.43
CA ASN A 102 25.72 15.95 -6.37
C ASN A 102 24.25 16.27 -6.68
N ILE A 103 23.46 15.23 -6.92
CA ILE A 103 22.02 15.32 -7.15
C ILE A 103 21.33 15.23 -5.80
N THR A 104 20.52 16.22 -5.47
CA THR A 104 19.73 16.27 -4.23
C THR A 104 18.26 16.37 -4.57
N ILE A 105 17.45 15.47 -4.00
CA ILE A 105 16.01 15.41 -4.26
C ILE A 105 15.27 15.67 -2.97
N ARG A 106 14.35 16.62 -3.01
CA ARG A 106 13.56 17.06 -1.86
C ARG A 106 12.08 16.82 -2.09
N GLN A 107 11.39 16.42 -1.04
CA GLN A 107 9.93 16.32 -1.00
C GLN A 107 9.42 17.04 0.25
N ASN A 108 8.48 17.97 0.07
CA ASN A 108 7.96 18.81 1.16
C ASN A 108 9.09 19.47 2.01
N GLY A 109 10.15 19.92 1.35
CA GLY A 109 11.33 20.54 1.97
C GLY A 109 12.39 19.59 2.55
N ASN A 110 12.07 18.31 2.74
CA ASN A 110 13.01 17.31 3.29
C ASN A 110 13.81 16.63 2.18
N ILE A 111 15.12 16.42 2.39
CA ILE A 111 15.96 15.63 1.47
C ILE A 111 15.57 14.16 1.61
N ILE A 112 15.10 13.56 0.52
CA ILE A 112 14.72 12.14 0.47
C ILE A 112 15.77 11.29 -0.24
N TYR A 113 16.62 11.91 -1.05
CA TYR A 113 17.64 11.20 -1.84
C TYR A 113 18.80 12.13 -2.17
N GLN A 114 20.02 11.62 -2.09
CA GLN A 114 21.23 12.37 -2.45
C GLN A 114 22.31 11.43 -2.97
N ILE A 115 22.84 11.70 -4.17
CA ILE A 115 23.87 10.87 -4.80
C ILE A 115 24.86 11.73 -5.61
N ALA A 116 26.14 11.34 -5.58
CA ALA A 116 27.14 11.90 -6.49
C ALA A 116 27.16 11.14 -7.81
N VAL A 117 27.01 11.84 -8.92
CA VAL A 117 27.05 11.30 -10.29
C VAL A 117 28.26 11.83 -11.05
N PRO A 118 28.89 11.03 -11.92
CA PRO A 118 29.91 11.53 -12.84
C PRO A 118 29.30 12.48 -13.88
N ALA A 119 30.15 13.21 -14.58
CA ALA A 119 29.73 13.97 -15.77
C ALA A 119 29.10 13.04 -16.81
N GLY A 120 27.93 13.41 -17.32
CA GLY A 120 27.18 12.66 -18.32
C GLY A 120 25.70 12.44 -17.96
N PRO A 121 24.99 11.66 -18.78
CA PRO A 121 23.61 11.28 -18.50
C PRO A 121 23.49 10.44 -17.22
N PHE A 122 22.44 10.67 -16.45
CA PHE A 122 22.12 9.85 -15.27
C PHE A 122 20.64 9.51 -15.24
N ILE A 123 20.33 8.41 -14.56
CA ILE A 123 18.99 7.91 -14.30
C ILE A 123 18.90 7.57 -12.81
N ILE A 124 17.85 8.04 -12.15
CA ILE A 124 17.51 7.69 -10.77
C ILE A 124 16.11 7.08 -10.81
N ASP A 125 16.01 5.79 -10.50
CA ASP A 125 14.79 4.98 -10.56
C ASP A 125 14.45 4.28 -9.23
N ASP A 126 15.24 4.52 -8.19
CA ASP A 126 15.17 3.91 -6.86
C ASP A 126 14.63 4.89 -5.78
N LEU A 127 13.85 5.88 -6.19
CA LEU A 127 13.26 6.83 -5.26
C LEU A 127 12.20 6.19 -4.37
N TYR A 128 12.49 6.11 -3.08
CA TYR A 128 11.48 5.82 -2.06
C TYR A 128 10.57 7.04 -1.86
N SER A 129 9.40 7.04 -2.52
CA SER A 129 8.35 8.01 -2.20
C SER A 129 7.79 7.68 -0.81
N SER A 130 7.79 8.68 0.08
CA SER A 130 7.35 8.57 1.48
C SER A 130 5.84 8.35 1.65
N GLY A 131 5.12 7.96 0.60
CA GLY A 131 3.66 7.81 0.58
C GLY A 131 2.89 9.12 0.50
N ASN A 132 3.58 10.27 0.54
CA ASN A 132 2.97 11.58 0.44
C ASN A 132 2.92 12.06 -1.02
N ASN A 133 1.72 12.43 -1.51
CA ASN A 133 1.47 13.07 -2.81
C ASN A 133 1.98 14.52 -2.84
N GLY A 134 3.30 14.72 -2.68
CA GLY A 134 3.93 16.05 -2.75
C GLY A 134 4.92 16.13 -3.90
N ASP A 135 5.04 17.32 -4.49
CA ASP A 135 5.99 17.61 -5.57
C ASP A 135 7.43 17.28 -5.16
N LEU A 136 8.20 16.77 -6.14
CA LEU A 136 9.63 16.52 -6.00
C LEU A 136 10.42 17.68 -6.58
N LEU A 137 11.30 18.26 -5.77
CA LEU A 137 12.27 19.26 -6.22
C LEU A 137 13.62 18.57 -6.45
N VAL A 138 14.17 18.71 -7.65
CA VAL A 138 15.45 18.12 -8.04
C VAL A 138 16.49 19.23 -8.20
N GLU A 139 17.55 19.17 -7.39
CA GLU A 139 18.66 20.11 -7.40
C GLU A 139 19.93 19.42 -7.90
N ILE A 140 20.59 20.01 -8.91
CA ILE A 140 21.85 19.52 -9.48
C ILE A 140 22.95 20.49 -9.09
N CYS A 141 23.83 20.07 -8.18
CA CYS A 141 24.95 20.91 -7.73
C CYS A 141 26.28 20.36 -8.24
N ALA A 142 27.02 21.15 -9.03
CA ALA A 142 28.34 20.75 -9.51
C ALA A 142 29.32 20.59 -8.32
N LEU A 143 30.05 19.48 -8.29
CA LEU A 143 31.17 19.30 -7.38
C LEU A 143 32.34 20.11 -7.91
N PHE A 144 32.75 21.13 -7.15
CA PHE A 144 34.01 21.81 -7.43
C PHE A 144 35.17 20.83 -7.20
N THR A 145 35.86 20.42 -8.26
CA THR A 145 37.21 19.86 -8.15
C THR A 145 38.17 20.99 -7.79
N PRO A 146 38.91 20.94 -6.66
CA PRO A 146 39.94 21.93 -6.39
C PRO A 146 41.08 21.78 -7.41
N LEU A 147 41.52 22.91 -7.98
CA LEU A 147 42.70 23.02 -8.83
C LEU A 147 43.95 22.56 -8.06
N SER A 148 44.45 21.36 -8.36
CA SER A 148 45.77 20.93 -7.91
C SER A 148 46.82 21.57 -8.82
N HIS A 149 47.50 22.61 -8.31
CA HIS A 149 48.72 23.12 -8.93
C HIS A 149 49.86 22.12 -8.63
N TYR A 150 50.46 21.55 -9.67
CA TYR A 150 51.74 20.87 -9.57
C TYR A 150 52.84 21.80 -10.09
N SER A 151 53.82 22.12 -9.24
CA SER A 151 55.10 22.70 -9.65
C SER A 151 56.04 21.56 -10.02
N LEU A 152 56.65 21.63 -11.20
CA LEU A 152 57.79 20.78 -11.57
C LEU A 152 59.07 21.46 -11.08
N GLN A 153 59.97 20.68 -10.49
CA GLN A 153 61.40 21.02 -10.37
C GLN A 153 62.13 20.59 -11.64
#